data_AF-A0AAX3SSL1-F1
#
_entry.id   AF-A0AAX3SSL1-F1
#
_cell.length_a   1.000
_cell.length_b   1.000
_cell.length_c   1.000
_cell.angle_alpha   90.00
_cell.angle_beta   90.00
_cell.angle_gamma   90.00
#
_symmetry.space_group_name_H-M   'P 1'
#
loop_
_entity.id
_entity.type
_entity.pdbx_description
1 polymer ?
#
loop_
_entity_poly.entity_id
_entity_poly.type
_entity_poly.pdbx_seq_one_letter_code
_entity_poly.pdbx_strand_id
1 'polypeptide(L)'
;MKNMLLVSKTCDAGKIQSSPLPVGCFVVTGKGKDPGFNLAITRLLEIGCEFFATWGDYSGAEEIIDDLILDAGDMDSVTISLNESLEDAVEFFAHGAFPGLNCVRFVLLICQDAPESLMLKAISLFEKELNL
;
A
#
# COMPACT_ATOMS: atom_id res chain seq x y z
N MET A 1 3.46 -17.98 -2.10
CA MET A 1 3.14 -16.67 -2.70
C MET A 1 1.89 -16.82 -3.55
N LYS A 2 0.70 -16.58 -2.99
CA LYS A 2 -0.53 -16.48 -3.77
C LYS A 2 -1.02 -15.03 -3.75
N ASN A 3 -0.49 -14.20 -4.65
CA ASN A 3 -1.08 -12.91 -5.06
C ASN A 3 -0.59 -11.67 -4.30
N MET A 4 0.58 -11.18 -4.70
CA MET A 4 0.87 -9.74 -4.63
C MET A 4 0.20 -9.11 -5.86
N LEU A 5 -0.87 -8.33 -5.67
CA LEU A 5 -1.60 -7.69 -6.77
C LEU A 5 -1.19 -6.22 -6.89
N LEU A 6 -0.19 -5.96 -7.73
CA LEU A 6 0.22 -4.58 -8.05
C LEU A 6 -0.89 -3.89 -8.87
N VAL A 7 -1.65 -2.99 -8.24
CA VAL A 7 -2.62 -2.12 -8.91
C VAL A 7 -2.06 -0.71 -8.95
N SER A 8 -1.58 -0.27 -10.12
CA SER A 8 -1.05 1.07 -10.31
C SER A 8 -2.04 1.96 -11.06
N LYS A 9 -2.48 3.06 -10.44
CA LYS A 9 -3.01 4.20 -11.18
C LYS A 9 -1.82 5.06 -11.63
N THR A 10 -1.80 5.42 -12.92
CA THR A 10 -0.99 6.52 -13.44
C THR A 10 -1.94 7.65 -13.80
N CYS A 11 -1.55 8.90 -13.53
CA CYS A 11 -2.38 10.07 -13.80
C CYS A 11 -2.74 10.25 -15.29
N ASP A 12 -3.74 11.13 -15.56
CA ASP A 12 -4.27 11.42 -16.89
C ASP A 12 -3.18 11.61 -17.95
N ALA A 13 -3.39 10.98 -19.11
CA ALA A 13 -2.43 10.79 -20.20
C ALA A 13 -1.94 12.08 -20.95
N GLY A 14 -1.95 13.25 -20.31
CA GLY A 14 -1.78 14.54 -20.97
C GLY A 14 -0.65 15.46 -20.47
N LYS A 15 0.10 15.11 -19.41
CA LYS A 15 1.19 15.96 -18.90
C LYS A 15 2.54 15.25 -18.97
N ILE A 16 3.52 15.94 -19.57
CA ILE A 16 4.92 15.50 -19.63
C ILE A 16 5.42 15.30 -18.20
N GLN A 17 5.78 14.07 -17.84
CA GLN A 17 6.31 13.71 -16.54
C GLN A 17 7.82 13.98 -16.50
N SER A 18 8.25 14.83 -15.57
CA SER A 18 9.65 14.95 -15.16
C SER A 18 9.77 14.43 -13.73
N SER A 19 10.65 13.45 -13.50
CA SER A 19 10.92 12.78 -12.21
C SER A 19 9.99 11.59 -11.90
N PRO A 20 10.48 10.52 -11.22
CA PRO A 20 9.61 9.45 -10.74
C PRO A 20 8.48 10.02 -9.89
N LEU A 21 7.28 9.46 -10.07
CA LEU A 21 6.12 9.79 -9.25
C LEU A 21 6.30 9.21 -7.83
N PRO A 22 5.79 9.89 -6.79
CA PRO A 22 5.72 9.29 -5.46
C PRO A 22 4.92 7.97 -5.52
N VAL A 23 5.35 6.99 -4.75
CA VAL A 23 4.73 5.66 -4.70
C VAL A 23 4.12 5.43 -3.33
N GLY A 24 2.79 5.30 -3.29
CA GLY A 24 2.03 4.92 -2.11
C GLY A 24 1.71 3.44 -2.12
N CYS A 25 1.97 2.76 -0.99
CA CYS A 25 1.77 1.33 -0.85
C CYS A 25 0.79 1.00 0.28
N PHE A 26 -0.36 0.40 -0.08
CA PHE A 26 -1.40 0.00 0.85
C PHE A 26 -1.26 -1.50 1.14
N VAL A 27 -1.14 -1.87 2.41
CA VAL A 27 -0.86 -3.22 2.85
C VAL A 27 -2.05 -3.74 3.65
N VAL A 28 -2.75 -4.72 3.08
CA VAL A 28 -3.85 -5.44 3.72
C VAL A 28 -3.32 -6.71 4.36
N THR A 29 -3.58 -6.87 5.66
CA THR A 29 -3.12 -8.00 6.47
C THR A 29 -4.30 -8.84 6.99
N GLY A 30 -4.06 -10.13 7.23
CA GLY A 30 -4.99 -10.98 7.96
C GLY A 30 -4.68 -11.01 9.46
N LYS A 31 -5.10 -12.07 10.15
CA LYS A 31 -4.91 -12.26 11.60
C LYS A 31 -3.55 -12.89 11.96
N GLY A 32 -2.79 -13.35 10.98
CA GLY A 32 -1.62 -14.19 11.16
C GLY A 32 -0.33 -13.48 10.79
N LYS A 33 0.79 -14.05 11.22
CA LYS A 33 2.10 -13.67 10.69
C LYS A 33 2.25 -14.27 9.30
N ASP A 34 2.45 -13.44 8.27
CA ASP A 34 2.83 -13.91 6.92
C ASP A 34 4.37 -14.09 6.89
N PRO A 35 4.90 -15.32 6.69
CA PRO A 35 6.34 -15.56 6.59
C PRO A 35 7.02 -14.81 5.42
N GLY A 36 6.25 -14.41 4.41
CA GLY A 36 6.72 -13.62 3.28
C GLY A 36 6.62 -12.11 3.47
N PHE A 37 6.10 -11.63 4.60
CA PHE A 37 5.82 -10.21 4.83
C PHE A 37 7.05 -9.34 4.67
N ASN A 38 8.14 -9.62 5.40
CA ASN A 38 9.37 -8.83 5.34
C ASN A 38 9.94 -8.74 3.93
N LEU A 39 9.92 -9.86 3.19
CA LEU A 39 10.38 -9.89 1.80
C LEU A 39 9.48 -9.05 0.89
N ALA A 40 8.17 -9.06 1.11
CA ALA A 40 7.24 -8.24 0.35
C ALA A 40 7.47 -6.75 0.62
N ILE A 41 7.62 -6.35 1.89
CA ILE A 41 7.91 -4.96 2.27
C ILE A 41 9.27 -4.51 1.72
N THR A 42 10.30 -5.34 1.81
CA THR A 42 11.63 -5.03 1.23
C THR A 42 11.51 -4.74 -0.27
N ARG A 43 10.73 -5.55 -1.02
CA ARG A 43 10.48 -5.29 -2.44
C ARG A 43 9.69 -4.01 -2.70
N LEU A 44 8.78 -3.65 -1.80
CA LEU A 44 8.04 -2.39 -1.86
C LEU A 44 8.99 -1.19 -1.68
N LEU A 45 9.96 -1.28 -0.76
CA LEU A 45 11.02 -0.27 -0.64
C LEU A 45 11.89 -0.20 -1.91
N GLU A 46 12.28 -1.35 -2.47
CA GLU A 46 13.07 -1.41 -3.73
C GLU A 46 12.37 -0.77 -4.94
N ILE A 47 11.03 -0.76 -4.98
CA ILE A 47 10.26 -0.06 -6.04
C ILE A 47 10.03 1.43 -5.74
N GLY A 48 10.51 1.92 -4.60
CA GLY A 48 10.45 3.32 -4.17
C GLY A 48 9.16 3.70 -3.45
N CYS A 49 8.52 2.79 -2.70
CA CYS A 49 7.41 3.17 -1.81
C CYS A 49 7.90 4.15 -0.74
N GLU A 50 7.36 5.36 -0.76
CA GLU A 50 7.68 6.44 0.21
C GLU A 50 6.57 6.59 1.26
N PHE A 51 5.42 5.96 1.05
CA PHE A 51 4.30 6.04 1.98
C PHE A 51 3.60 4.69 2.08
N PHE A 52 3.48 4.18 3.30
CA PHE A 52 2.86 2.93 3.63
C PHE A 52 1.60 3.17 4.47
N ALA A 53 0.48 2.62 4.05
CA ALA A 53 -0.70 2.51 4.89
C ALA A 53 -0.99 1.03 5.14
N THR A 54 -1.18 0.67 6.40
CA THR A 54 -1.51 -0.69 6.82
C THR A 54 -2.95 -0.77 7.30
N TRP A 55 -3.63 -1.83 6.89
CA TRP A 55 -4.98 -2.15 7.34
C TRP A 55 -5.08 -3.65 7.63
N GLY A 56 -5.80 -4.02 8.68
CA GLY A 56 -6.10 -5.42 9.00
C GLY A 56 -5.73 -5.80 10.42
N ASP A 57 -5.70 -7.11 10.67
CA ASP A 57 -5.66 -7.66 12.03
C ASP A 57 -4.23 -8.01 12.50
N TYR A 58 -3.20 -7.80 11.67
CA TYR A 58 -1.82 -8.13 12.06
C TYR A 58 -1.17 -6.96 12.81
N SER A 59 -1.26 -7.00 14.14
CA SER A 59 -0.81 -5.90 15.01
C SER A 59 0.68 -5.53 14.90
N GLY A 60 1.52 -6.43 14.41
CA GLY A 60 2.96 -6.18 14.23
C GLY A 60 3.34 -5.68 12.85
N ALA A 61 2.38 -5.46 11.95
CA ALA A 61 2.66 -5.09 10.56
C ALA A 61 3.37 -3.73 10.43
N GLU A 62 2.85 -2.71 11.12
CA GLU A 62 3.40 -1.34 11.13
C GLU A 62 4.84 -1.33 11.69
N GLU A 63 5.04 -1.91 12.87
CA GLU A 63 6.37 -1.99 13.51
C GLU A 63 7.41 -2.68 12.61
N ILE A 64 7.03 -3.76 11.92
CA ILE A 64 7.94 -4.44 10.99
C ILE A 64 8.27 -3.56 9.77
N ILE A 65 7.31 -2.79 9.26
CA ILE A 65 7.57 -1.89 8.14
C ILE A 65 8.52 -0.77 8.57
N ASP A 66 8.29 -0.19 9.75
CA ASP A 66 9.14 0.86 10.30
C ASP A 66 10.58 0.38 10.53
N ASP A 67 10.75 -0.82 11.11
CA ASP A 67 12.07 -1.42 11.30
C ASP A 67 12.80 -1.61 9.96
N LEU A 68 12.10 -2.07 8.92
CA LEU A 68 12.68 -2.28 7.59
C LEU A 68 13.04 -0.96 6.90
N ILE A 69 12.23 0.10 7.07
CA ILE A 69 12.52 1.44 6.57
C ILE A 69 13.80 1.98 7.23
N LEU A 70 13.93 1.82 8.55
CA LEU A 70 15.11 2.23 9.30
C LEU A 70 16.37 1.47 8.87
N ASP A 71 16.26 0.15 8.68
CA ASP A 71 17.35 -0.69 8.20
C ASP A 71 17.80 -0.34 6.76
N ALA A 72 16.85 0.07 5.90
CA ALA A 72 17.14 0.52 4.54
C ALA A 72 17.77 1.93 4.50
N GLY A 73 17.62 2.72 5.57
CA GLY A 73 18.08 4.10 5.64
C GLY A 73 17.14 5.10 4.96
N ASP A 74 15.89 4.71 4.66
CA ASP A 74 14.91 5.49 3.91
C ASP A 74 14.08 6.40 4.82
N MET A 75 14.73 7.37 5.47
CA MET A 75 14.08 8.23 6.48
C MET A 75 12.97 9.15 5.96
N ASP A 76 12.81 9.27 4.64
CA ASP A 76 11.73 10.04 4.01
C ASP A 76 10.43 9.23 3.87
N SER A 77 10.45 7.94 4.21
CA SER A 77 9.26 7.08 4.15
C SER A 77 8.35 7.27 5.36
N VAL A 78 7.03 7.26 5.14
CA VAL A 78 6.00 7.42 6.19
C VAL A 78 5.16 6.16 6.30
N THR A 79 4.87 5.71 7.52
CA THR A 79 3.96 4.58 7.79
C THR A 79 2.76 5.05 8.60
N ILE A 80 1.58 4.49 8.32
CA ILE A 80 0.37 4.67 9.13
C ILE A 80 -0.40 3.36 9.27
N SER A 81 -0.95 3.11 10.46
CA SER A 81 -1.96 2.07 10.68
C SER A 81 -3.38 2.65 10.75
N LEU A 82 -4.30 2.01 10.01
CA LEU A 82 -5.68 2.45 9.87
C LEU A 82 -6.61 1.50 10.63
N ASN A 83 -7.36 2.07 11.58
CA ASN A 83 -8.29 1.33 12.47
C ASN A 83 -9.77 1.47 12.06
N GLU A 84 -10.01 1.98 10.86
CA GLU A 84 -11.34 2.25 10.30
C GLU A 84 -11.85 1.12 9.40
N SER A 85 -13.02 1.30 8.76
CA SER A 85 -13.50 0.31 7.81
C SER A 85 -12.54 0.20 6.61
N LEU A 86 -12.51 -0.95 5.93
CA LEU A 86 -11.67 -1.10 4.74
C LEU A 86 -12.05 -0.07 3.66
N GLU A 87 -13.34 0.22 3.52
CA GLU A 87 -13.86 1.25 2.61
C GLU A 87 -13.26 2.63 2.91
N ASP A 88 -13.35 3.07 4.16
CA ASP A 88 -12.82 4.38 4.57
C ASP A 88 -11.30 4.43 4.43
N ALA A 89 -10.61 3.34 4.75
CA ALA A 89 -9.16 3.23 4.62
C ALA A 89 -8.70 3.32 3.16
N VAL A 90 -9.42 2.67 2.24
CA VAL A 90 -9.12 2.74 0.79
C VAL A 90 -9.44 4.14 0.26
N GLU A 91 -10.54 4.76 0.67
CA GLU A 91 -10.91 6.12 0.26
C GLU A 91 -9.86 7.14 0.76
N PHE A 92 -9.49 7.06 2.03
CA PHE A 92 -8.43 7.86 2.62
C PHE A 92 -7.12 7.68 1.85
N PHE A 93 -6.74 6.44 1.54
CA PHE A 93 -5.49 6.20 0.84
C PHE A 93 -5.48 6.70 -0.61
N ALA A 94 -6.59 6.53 -1.33
CA ALA A 94 -6.71 6.93 -2.73
C ALA A 94 -6.77 8.46 -2.91
N HIS A 95 -7.39 9.18 -1.96
CA HIS A 95 -7.70 10.60 -2.14
C HIS A 95 -7.11 11.51 -1.04
N GLY A 96 -6.94 11.00 0.17
CA GLY A 96 -6.56 11.75 1.36
C GLY A 96 -5.07 11.68 1.73
N ALA A 97 -4.39 10.56 1.45
CA ALA A 97 -3.01 10.33 1.85
C ALA A 97 -1.99 11.26 1.14
N PHE A 98 -2.35 11.79 -0.03
CA PHE A 98 -1.45 12.59 -0.87
C PHE A 98 -2.08 13.93 -1.29
N PRO A 99 -2.39 14.82 -0.34
CA PRO A 99 -3.09 16.07 -0.64
C PRO A 99 -2.21 16.98 -1.52
N GLY A 100 -2.79 17.47 -2.62
CA GLY A 100 -2.10 18.38 -3.55
C GLY A 100 -1.18 17.69 -4.56
N LEU A 101 -0.98 16.37 -4.47
CA LEU A 101 -0.32 15.59 -5.51
C LEU A 101 -1.34 15.18 -6.57
N ASN A 102 -1.11 15.63 -7.81
CA ASN A 102 -1.96 15.29 -8.94
C ASN A 102 -1.61 13.93 -9.59
N CYS A 103 -0.51 13.32 -9.14
CA CYS A 103 0.05 12.10 -9.71
C CYS A 103 0.77 11.28 -8.63
N VAL A 104 0.20 10.12 -8.30
CA VAL A 104 0.76 9.15 -7.36
C VAL A 104 0.64 7.76 -7.99
N ARG A 105 1.66 6.92 -7.84
CA ARG A 105 1.55 5.50 -8.17
C ARG A 105 1.09 4.76 -6.91
N PHE A 106 -0.01 4.05 -7.01
CA PHE A 106 -0.47 3.19 -5.92
C PHE A 106 0.03 1.75 -6.11
N VAL A 107 0.19 1.04 -4.99
CA VAL A 107 0.47 -0.39 -4.94
C VAL A 107 -0.40 -0.99 -3.85
N LEU A 108 -1.14 -2.05 -4.18
CA LEU A 108 -1.89 -2.84 -3.22
C LEU A 108 -1.13 -4.13 -2.90
N LEU A 109 -0.74 -4.31 -1.64
CA LEU A 109 -0.21 -5.57 -1.15
C LEU A 109 -1.27 -6.26 -0.30
N ILE A 110 -1.59 -7.50 -0.62
CA ILE A 110 -2.51 -8.32 0.17
C ILE A 110 -1.71 -9.51 0.71
N CYS A 111 -1.62 -9.62 2.03
CA CYS A 111 -0.83 -10.66 2.68
C CYS A 111 -1.51 -12.02 2.53
N GLN A 112 -0.70 -13.09 2.51
CA GLN A 112 -1.19 -14.45 2.22
C GLN A 112 -2.17 -14.99 3.28
N ASP A 113 -2.12 -14.44 4.47
CA ASP A 113 -2.98 -14.81 5.59
C ASP A 113 -4.34 -14.08 5.55
N ALA A 114 -4.51 -13.10 4.66
CA ALA A 114 -5.77 -12.42 4.42
C ALA A 114 -6.80 -13.38 3.78
N PRO A 115 -8.05 -13.46 4.29
CA PRO A 115 -9.10 -14.27 3.67
C PRO A 115 -9.38 -13.86 2.21
N GLU A 116 -9.72 -14.81 1.34
CA GLU A 116 -10.02 -14.54 -0.08
C GLU A 116 -11.15 -13.52 -0.26
N SER A 117 -12.18 -13.56 0.59
CA SER A 117 -13.27 -12.56 0.57
C SER A 117 -12.77 -11.15 0.86
N LEU A 118 -11.79 -11.01 1.75
CA LEU A 118 -11.17 -9.73 2.07
C LEU A 118 -10.30 -9.25 0.91
N MET A 119 -9.52 -10.15 0.31
CA MET A 119 -8.70 -9.87 -0.87
C MET A 119 -9.57 -9.32 -2.01
N LEU A 120 -10.64 -10.02 -2.38
CA LEU A 120 -11.55 -9.59 -3.45
C LEU A 120 -12.21 -8.24 -3.15
N LYS A 121 -12.59 -8.00 -1.89
CA LYS A 121 -13.17 -6.73 -1.47
C LYS A 121 -12.17 -5.57 -1.60
N ALA A 122 -10.94 -5.76 -1.12
CA ALA A 122 -9.89 -4.74 -1.21
C ALA A 122 -9.58 -4.37 -2.66
N ILE A 123 -9.44 -5.38 -3.54
CA ILE A 123 -9.20 -5.18 -4.98
C ILE A 123 -10.34 -4.38 -5.60
N SER A 124 -11.59 -4.80 -5.38
CA SER A 124 -12.76 -4.14 -5.95
C SER A 124 -12.90 -2.68 -5.50
N LEU A 125 -12.59 -2.40 -4.23
CA LEU A 125 -12.61 -1.02 -3.71
C LEU A 125 -11.50 -0.18 -4.34
N PHE A 126 -10.28 -0.71 -4.45
CA PHE A 126 -9.17 0.00 -5.10
C PHE A 126 -9.46 0.26 -6.57
N GLU A 127 -9.97 -0.72 -7.32
CA GLU A 127 -10.36 -0.53 -8.72
C GLU A 127 -11.42 0.56 -8.85
N LYS A 128 -12.45 0.54 -8.00
CA LYS A 128 -13.51 1.55 -7.96
C LYS A 128 -12.96 2.96 -7.68
N GLU A 129 -12.17 3.13 -6.62
CA GLU A 129 -11.66 4.46 -6.23
C GLU A 129 -10.61 4.99 -7.21
N LEU A 130 -9.89 4.10 -7.89
CA LEU A 130 -8.91 4.48 -8.88
C LEU A 130 -9.49 4.64 -10.30
N ASN A 131 -10.77 4.28 -10.52
CA ASN A 131 -11.43 4.21 -11.84
C ASN A 131 -10.72 3.24 -12.80
N LEU A 132 -10.36 2.06 -12.32
CA LEU A 132 -9.73 0.97 -13.10
C LEU A 132 -10.73 -0.09 -13.53
#